data_AF-A0ABD2KJF5-F1
#
_entry.id   AF-A0ABD2KJF5-F1
#
_cell.length_a   1.000
_cell.length_b   1.000
_cell.length_c   1.000
_cell.angle_alpha   90.00
_cell.angle_beta   90.00
_cell.angle_gamma   90.00
#
_symmetry.space_group_name_H-M   'P 1'
#
loop_
_entity.id
_entity.type
_entity.pdbx_description
1 polymer ?
#
loop_
_entity_poly.entity_id
_entity_poly.type
_entity_poly.pdbx_seq_one_letter_code
_entity_poly.pdbx_strand_id
1 'polypeptide(L)'
;MMMLSPVVNQLHRVAFHEAGHAAACARNNDCTKILLVTAAAGVGANGMHYHGKTDIRARPLYNKNQLFAHLEYYIGSIVAEVAFFESFYGRGAQCDLAFAHLAAELIVCFVEAEQRLFAAYEDKNFKDRVEELALNVYNAEDKTLYGPEIYRILKKEE
;
A
#
# COMPACT_ATOMS: atom_id res chain seq x y z
N MET A 1 -16.32 -14.61 -35.83
CA MET A 1 -16.08 -14.22 -34.43
C MET A 1 -17.05 -15.02 -33.56
N MET A 2 -16.58 -16.04 -32.83
CA MET A 2 -17.47 -16.86 -31.97
C MET A 2 -17.79 -16.09 -30.69
N MET A 3 -19.07 -15.89 -30.38
CA MET A 3 -19.47 -15.33 -29.09
C MET A 3 -19.32 -16.40 -28.01
N LEU A 4 -18.49 -16.11 -27.00
CA LEU A 4 -18.37 -16.95 -25.80
C LEU A 4 -19.66 -16.82 -24.96
N SER A 5 -20.04 -17.87 -24.26
CA SER A 5 -21.16 -17.81 -23.31
C SER A 5 -20.86 -16.78 -22.20
N PRO A 6 -21.87 -16.16 -21.56
CA PRO A 6 -21.65 -15.14 -20.54
C PRO A 6 -20.74 -15.60 -19.38
N VAL A 7 -20.85 -16.87 -18.96
CA VAL A 7 -20.01 -17.47 -17.91
C VAL A 7 -18.56 -17.62 -18.37
N VAL A 8 -18.34 -18.08 -19.62
CA VAL A 8 -17.00 -18.21 -20.19
C VAL A 8 -16.37 -16.82 -20.39
N ASN A 9 -17.16 -15.82 -20.75
CA ASN A 9 -16.70 -14.43 -20.87
C ASN A 9 -16.26 -13.84 -19.51
N GLN A 10 -17.01 -14.12 -18.44
CA GLN A 10 -16.64 -13.67 -17.10
C GLN A 10 -15.38 -14.37 -16.57
N LEU A 11 -15.30 -15.70 -16.67
CA LEU A 11 -14.11 -16.45 -16.22
C LEU A 11 -12.85 -16.02 -16.98
N HIS A 12 -12.99 -15.79 -18.28
CA HIS A 12 -11.91 -15.28 -19.12
C HIS A 12 -11.44 -13.90 -18.65
N ARG A 13 -12.37 -12.98 -18.38
CA ARG A 13 -12.05 -11.65 -17.85
C ARG A 13 -11.34 -11.72 -16.50
N VAL A 14 -11.79 -12.58 -15.59
CA VAL A 14 -11.14 -12.80 -14.29
C VAL A 14 -9.72 -13.33 -14.50
N ALA A 15 -9.49 -14.27 -15.43
CA ALA A 15 -8.14 -14.76 -15.69
C ALA A 15 -7.15 -13.65 -16.12
N PHE A 16 -7.58 -12.75 -17.01
CA PHE A 16 -6.77 -11.60 -17.42
C PHE A 16 -6.55 -10.60 -16.28
N HIS A 17 -7.58 -10.36 -15.48
CA HIS A 17 -7.51 -9.51 -14.30
C HIS A 17 -6.43 -10.01 -13.32
N GLU A 18 -6.49 -11.29 -12.94
CA GLU A 18 -5.54 -11.91 -12.02
C GLU A 18 -4.12 -12.01 -12.62
N ALA A 19 -4.02 -12.26 -13.93
CA ALA A 19 -2.74 -12.21 -14.64
C ALA A 19 -2.14 -10.80 -14.67
N GLY A 20 -2.97 -9.76 -14.73
CA GLY A 20 -2.53 -8.36 -14.69
C GLY A 20 -1.86 -8.00 -13.38
N HIS A 21 -2.47 -8.39 -12.25
CA HIS A 21 -1.82 -8.31 -10.93
C HIS A 21 -0.47 -9.02 -10.91
N ALA A 22 -0.44 -10.24 -11.44
CA ALA A 22 0.76 -11.05 -11.42
C ALA A 22 1.91 -10.46 -12.24
N ALA A 23 1.61 -9.98 -13.45
CA ALA A 23 2.58 -9.35 -14.32
C ALA A 23 3.12 -8.03 -13.73
N ALA A 24 2.24 -7.20 -13.16
CA ALA A 24 2.64 -5.94 -12.53
C ALA A 24 3.58 -6.19 -11.34
N CYS A 25 3.22 -7.15 -10.49
CA CYS A 25 4.02 -7.51 -9.33
C CYS A 25 5.38 -8.12 -9.71
N ALA A 26 5.42 -9.03 -10.70
CA ALA A 26 6.66 -9.70 -11.11
C ALA A 26 7.70 -8.74 -11.72
N ARG A 27 7.27 -7.60 -12.26
CA ARG A 27 8.17 -6.55 -12.79
C ARG A 27 8.78 -5.69 -11.68
N ASN A 28 8.15 -5.61 -10.52
CA ASN A 28 8.54 -4.68 -9.46
C ASN A 28 9.22 -5.44 -8.31
N ASN A 29 10.52 -5.18 -8.10
CA ASN A 29 11.32 -5.83 -7.06
C ASN A 29 10.84 -5.53 -5.62
N ASP A 30 10.05 -4.47 -5.44
CA ASP A 30 9.45 -4.09 -4.15
C ASP A 30 8.05 -4.70 -3.95
N CYS A 31 7.48 -5.33 -4.98
CA CYS A 31 6.26 -6.10 -4.83
C CYS A 31 6.57 -7.45 -4.19
N THR A 32 5.69 -7.90 -3.30
CA THR A 32 5.95 -9.17 -2.60
C THR A 32 5.63 -10.36 -3.48
N LYS A 33 6.42 -11.41 -3.33
CA LYS A 33 6.31 -12.64 -4.12
C LYS A 33 4.90 -13.21 -4.12
N ILE A 34 4.38 -13.41 -5.34
CA ILE A 34 3.13 -14.10 -5.61
C ILE A 34 3.36 -15.61 -5.46
N LEU A 35 2.46 -16.25 -4.72
CA LEU A 35 2.49 -17.67 -4.40
C LEU A 35 1.45 -18.46 -5.21
N LEU A 36 0.32 -17.84 -5.57
CA LEU A 36 -0.74 -18.44 -6.36
C LEU A 36 -1.47 -17.37 -7.18
N VAL A 37 -1.91 -17.75 -8.38
CA VAL A 37 -2.86 -16.99 -9.21
C VAL A 37 -3.95 -17.98 -9.63
N THR A 38 -5.22 -17.68 -9.37
CA THR A 38 -6.36 -18.50 -9.79
C THR A 38 -7.51 -17.63 -10.27
N ALA A 39 -8.10 -17.98 -11.42
CA ALA A 39 -9.30 -17.35 -11.94
C ALA A 39 -10.61 -17.99 -11.43
N ALA A 40 -10.49 -19.03 -10.61
CA ALA A 40 -11.62 -19.73 -10.01
C ALA A 40 -11.37 -19.79 -8.49
N ALA A 41 -11.88 -18.77 -7.79
CA ALA A 41 -11.87 -18.73 -6.34
C ALA A 41 -13.21 -19.24 -5.77
N GLY A 42 -13.19 -19.71 -4.51
CA GLY A 42 -14.37 -20.23 -3.81
C GLY A 42 -15.36 -19.13 -3.39
N VAL A 43 -16.18 -19.41 -2.37
CA VAL A 43 -17.22 -18.48 -1.88
C VAL A 43 -16.59 -17.14 -1.45
N GLY A 44 -16.95 -16.05 -2.14
CA GLY A 44 -16.57 -14.67 -1.78
C GLY A 44 -15.63 -13.95 -2.75
N ALA A 45 -15.05 -14.64 -3.74
CA ALA A 45 -14.25 -14.02 -4.79
C ALA A 45 -14.38 -14.80 -6.11
N ASN A 46 -14.32 -14.12 -7.26
CA ASN A 46 -14.38 -14.81 -8.56
C ASN A 46 -13.00 -15.36 -8.97
N GLY A 47 -11.94 -14.62 -8.65
CA GLY A 47 -10.53 -15.00 -8.77
C GLY A 47 -9.77 -14.60 -7.50
N MET A 48 -8.54 -15.07 -7.37
CA MET A 48 -7.68 -14.73 -6.25
C MET A 48 -6.22 -14.91 -6.62
N HIS A 49 -5.37 -14.04 -6.10
CA HIS A 49 -3.94 -14.25 -6.00
C HIS A 49 -3.55 -14.30 -4.52
N TYR A 50 -2.62 -15.19 -4.17
CA TYR A 50 -2.05 -15.25 -2.82
C TYR A 50 -0.66 -14.66 -2.82
N HIS A 51 -0.43 -13.77 -1.88
CA HIS A 51 0.84 -13.13 -1.63
C HIS A 51 1.31 -13.53 -0.23
N GLY A 52 2.62 -13.62 -0.02
CA GLY A 52 3.16 -13.73 1.34
C GLY A 52 3.03 -12.40 2.09
N LYS A 53 2.09 -12.26 3.05
CA LYS A 53 1.98 -11.10 3.99
C LYS A 53 2.09 -9.70 3.33
N THR A 54 1.15 -9.34 2.46
CA THR A 54 1.13 -8.06 1.69
C THR A 54 0.01 -7.12 2.00
N ASP A 55 -0.84 -7.41 2.98
CA ASP A 55 -1.88 -6.45 3.28
C ASP A 55 -1.20 -5.13 3.68
N ILE A 56 -1.49 -4.06 2.93
CA ILE A 56 -0.99 -2.71 3.24
C ILE A 56 -1.41 -2.29 4.67
N ARG A 57 -2.43 -2.96 5.21
CA ARG A 57 -2.88 -2.83 6.60
C ARG A 57 -2.11 -3.71 7.60
N ALA A 58 -1.38 -4.73 7.14
CA ALA A 58 -0.67 -5.69 7.98
C ALA A 58 0.81 -5.36 8.23
N ARG A 59 1.40 -4.38 7.53
CA ARG A 59 2.73 -3.85 7.86
C ARG A 59 2.62 -2.37 8.22
N PRO A 60 3.19 -1.95 9.37
CA PRO A 60 3.05 -0.58 9.86
C PRO A 60 3.87 0.44 9.06
N LEU A 61 4.83 0.01 8.23
CA LEU A 61 5.74 0.89 7.50
C LEU A 61 6.02 0.35 6.09
N TYR A 62 5.66 1.13 5.08
CA TYR A 62 6.06 0.95 3.68
C TYR A 62 6.90 2.16 3.27
N ASN A 63 8.01 1.92 2.58
CA ASN A 63 8.75 3.00 1.93
C ASN A 63 8.03 3.44 0.64
N LYS A 64 8.45 4.60 0.09
CA LYS A 64 7.87 5.17 -1.12
C LYS A 64 7.80 4.17 -2.28
N ASN A 65 8.87 3.45 -2.58
CA ASN A 65 8.92 2.51 -3.69
C ASN A 65 7.96 1.32 -3.49
N GLN A 66 7.83 0.84 -2.26
CA GLN A 66 6.87 -0.21 -1.93
C GLN A 66 5.42 0.27 -2.10
N LEU A 67 5.11 1.52 -1.72
CA LEU A 67 3.79 2.09 -1.97
C LEU A 67 3.48 2.21 -3.47
N PHE A 68 4.47 2.63 -4.28
CA PHE A 68 4.34 2.62 -5.74
C PHE A 68 4.16 1.20 -6.29
N ALA A 69 4.88 0.21 -5.75
CA ALA A 69 4.71 -1.19 -6.14
C ALA A 69 3.30 -1.71 -5.87
N HIS A 70 2.71 -1.35 -4.72
CA HIS A 70 1.31 -1.65 -4.39
C HIS A 70 0.36 -0.98 -5.37
N LEU A 71 0.55 0.31 -5.66
CA LEU A 71 -0.26 1.05 -6.63
C LEU A 71 -0.21 0.40 -8.02
N GLU A 72 0.98 0.10 -8.53
CA GLU A 72 1.18 -0.56 -9.82
C GLU A 72 0.51 -1.93 -9.88
N TYR A 73 0.63 -2.70 -8.79
CA TYR A 73 -0.01 -3.99 -8.68
C TYR A 73 -1.54 -3.92 -8.75
N TYR A 74 -2.18 -3.00 -8.02
CA TYR A 74 -3.64 -2.85 -8.05
C TYR A 74 -4.15 -2.32 -9.40
N ILE A 75 -3.42 -1.39 -10.02
CA ILE A 75 -3.79 -0.87 -11.34
C ILE A 75 -3.49 -1.89 -12.45
N GLY A 76 -2.55 -2.81 -12.24
CA GLY A 76 -2.15 -3.83 -13.21
C GLY A 76 -3.29 -4.72 -13.70
N SER A 77 -4.22 -5.10 -12.82
CA SER A 77 -5.40 -5.90 -13.18
C SER A 77 -6.34 -5.15 -14.13
N ILE A 78 -6.58 -3.86 -13.85
CA ILE A 78 -7.41 -2.96 -14.65
C ILE A 78 -6.79 -2.74 -16.03
N VAL A 79 -5.48 -2.46 -16.08
CA VAL A 79 -4.76 -2.27 -17.34
C VAL A 79 -4.84 -3.53 -18.21
N ALA A 80 -4.68 -4.71 -17.62
CA ALA A 80 -4.79 -5.98 -18.34
C ALA A 80 -6.19 -6.19 -18.92
N GLU A 81 -7.26 -5.88 -18.16
CA GLU A 81 -8.62 -5.95 -18.67
C GLU A 81 -8.86 -4.98 -19.83
N VAL A 82 -8.47 -3.72 -19.69
CA VAL A 82 -8.69 -2.70 -20.73
C VAL A 82 -7.90 -3.04 -22.00
N ALA A 83 -6.66 -3.50 -21.85
CA ALA A 83 -5.81 -3.86 -22.98
C ALA A 83 -6.34 -5.07 -23.76
N PHE A 84 -6.87 -6.08 -23.08
CA PHE A 84 -7.29 -7.32 -23.74
C PHE A 84 -8.74 -7.27 -24.26
N PHE A 85 -9.64 -6.60 -23.54
CA PHE A 85 -11.07 -6.53 -23.91
C PHE A 85 -11.44 -5.27 -24.68
N GLU A 86 -10.50 -4.32 -24.86
CA GLU A 86 -10.70 -3.03 -25.53
C GLU A 86 -11.95 -2.29 -25.01
N SER A 87 -12.24 -2.47 -23.72
CA SER A 87 -13.45 -1.99 -23.06
C SER A 87 -13.13 -1.40 -21.69
N PHE A 88 -14.12 -0.75 -21.07
CA PHE A 88 -14.03 -0.43 -19.64
C PHE A 88 -13.75 -1.70 -18.80
N TYR A 89 -13.05 -1.50 -17.68
CA TYR A 89 -12.79 -2.56 -16.71
C TYR A 89 -14.10 -3.04 -16.07
N GLY A 90 -14.12 -4.31 -15.65
CA GLY A 90 -15.28 -4.91 -15.02
C GLY A 90 -15.51 -4.39 -13.60
N ARG A 91 -16.75 -4.55 -13.09
CA ARG A 91 -17.07 -4.20 -11.69
C ARG A 91 -16.25 -4.97 -10.65
N GLY A 92 -15.60 -6.07 -11.04
CA GLY A 92 -14.70 -6.84 -10.17
C GLY A 92 -13.50 -6.04 -9.65
N ALA A 93 -13.06 -5.01 -10.37
CA ALA A 93 -11.89 -4.20 -10.00
C ALA A 93 -12.18 -3.06 -9.01
N GLN A 94 -13.40 -2.95 -8.46
CA GLN A 94 -13.75 -1.87 -7.52
C GLN A 94 -12.90 -1.88 -6.25
N CYS A 95 -12.60 -3.07 -5.72
CA CYS A 95 -11.73 -3.21 -4.56
C CYS A 95 -10.30 -2.77 -4.88
N ASP A 96 -9.76 -3.15 -6.05
CA ASP A 96 -8.42 -2.76 -6.47
C ASP A 96 -8.30 -1.25 -6.63
N LEU A 97 -9.32 -0.60 -7.18
CA LEU A 97 -9.37 0.86 -7.27
C LEU A 97 -9.34 1.52 -5.90
N ALA A 98 -10.10 1.01 -4.93
CA ALA A 98 -10.10 1.54 -3.58
C ALA A 98 -8.72 1.40 -2.92
N PHE A 99 -8.04 0.26 -3.10
CA PHE A 99 -6.69 0.07 -2.56
C PHE A 99 -5.61 0.85 -3.31
N ALA A 100 -5.74 1.00 -4.63
CA ALA A 100 -4.90 1.89 -5.42
C ALA A 100 -5.05 3.34 -4.93
N HIS A 101 -6.27 3.78 -4.65
CA HIS A 101 -6.51 5.11 -4.10
C HIS A 101 -5.85 5.29 -2.75
N LEU A 102 -6.02 4.34 -1.82
CA LEU A 102 -5.36 4.36 -0.52
C LEU A 102 -3.83 4.42 -0.66
N ALA A 103 -3.24 3.61 -1.55
CA ALA A 103 -1.80 3.66 -1.80
C ALA A 103 -1.35 5.03 -2.32
N ALA A 104 -2.12 5.63 -3.24
CA ALA A 104 -1.84 6.97 -3.76
C ALA A 104 -1.95 8.06 -2.68
N GLU A 105 -2.99 8.01 -1.85
CA GLU A 105 -3.14 8.90 -0.70
C GLU A 105 -1.95 8.77 0.25
N LEU A 106 -1.54 7.55 0.56
CA LEU A 106 -0.36 7.31 1.39
C LEU A 106 0.90 7.86 0.73
N ILE A 107 1.10 7.70 -0.57
CA ILE A 107 2.26 8.29 -1.26
C ILE A 107 2.27 9.82 -1.12
N VAL A 108 1.14 10.49 -1.39
CA VAL A 108 1.06 11.95 -1.31
C VAL A 108 1.28 12.41 0.13
N CYS A 109 0.55 11.83 1.09
CA CYS A 109 0.64 12.17 2.50
C CYS A 109 2.03 11.85 3.07
N PHE A 110 2.62 10.69 2.76
CA PHE A 110 3.97 10.35 3.20
C PHE A 110 4.99 11.27 2.56
N VAL A 111 4.98 11.51 1.25
CA VAL A 111 5.98 12.37 0.61
C VAL A 111 5.91 13.80 1.13
N GLU A 112 4.72 14.35 1.34
CA GLU A 112 4.57 15.69 1.93
C GLU A 112 4.98 15.72 3.41
N ALA A 113 4.55 14.75 4.21
CA ALA A 113 4.90 14.67 5.63
C ALA A 113 6.41 14.39 5.80
N GLU A 114 6.99 13.53 4.98
CA GLU A 114 8.41 13.22 4.91
C GLU A 114 9.18 14.50 4.61
N GLN A 115 8.85 15.24 3.55
CA GLN A 115 9.52 16.51 3.24
C GLN A 115 9.45 17.52 4.39
N ARG A 116 8.29 17.66 5.05
CA ARG A 116 8.12 18.60 6.18
C ARG A 116 8.83 18.14 7.45
N LEU A 117 8.79 16.85 7.76
CA LEU A 117 9.46 16.26 8.91
C LEU A 117 10.97 16.23 8.69
N PHE A 118 11.45 15.91 7.50
CA PHE A 118 12.88 15.94 7.19
C PHE A 118 13.44 17.36 7.15
N ALA A 119 12.67 18.35 6.68
CA ALA A 119 13.01 19.77 6.86
C ALA A 119 13.09 20.15 8.34
N ALA A 120 12.24 19.56 9.20
CA ALA A 120 12.37 19.70 10.65
C ALA A 120 13.54 18.88 11.24
N TYR A 121 13.98 17.78 10.63
CA TYR A 121 15.20 17.04 10.99
C TYR A 121 16.48 17.83 10.68
N GLU A 122 16.44 18.75 9.71
CA GLU A 122 17.55 19.69 9.45
C GLU A 122 17.68 20.76 10.55
N ASP A 123 16.70 20.88 11.46
CA ASP A 123 16.91 21.55 12.74
C ASP A 123 17.99 20.78 13.52
N LYS A 124 19.12 21.45 13.77
CA LYS A 124 20.34 20.86 14.38
C LYS A 124 20.07 20.18 15.73
N ASN A 125 18.92 20.44 16.36
CA ASN A 125 18.56 19.90 17.67
C ASN A 125 17.45 18.83 17.63
N PHE A 126 16.88 18.50 16.47
CA PHE A 126 15.73 17.58 16.40
C PHE A 126 16.09 16.18 16.90
N LYS A 127 17.22 15.63 16.42
CA LYS A 127 17.71 14.30 16.84
C LYS A 127 17.92 14.25 18.36
N ASP A 128 18.61 15.25 18.91
CA ASP A 128 18.92 15.32 20.34
C ASP A 128 17.64 15.43 21.18
N ARG A 129 16.65 16.21 20.72
CA ARG A 129 15.34 16.31 21.38
C ARG A 129 14.52 15.02 21.33
N VAL A 130 14.56 14.29 20.22
CA VAL A 130 13.91 12.97 20.10
C VAL A 130 14.59 11.95 21.00
N GLU A 131 15.92 11.95 21.07
CA GLU A 131 16.69 11.08 21.95
C GLU A 131 16.43 11.39 23.43
N GLU A 132 16.42 12.68 23.80
CA GLU A 132 16.04 13.13 25.14
C GLU A 132 14.61 12.70 25.48
N LEU A 133 13.65 12.90 24.59
CA LEU A 133 12.26 12.48 24.79
C LEU A 133 12.15 10.96 24.98
N ALA A 134 12.83 10.18 24.13
CA ALA A 134 12.83 8.72 24.19
C ALA A 134 13.43 8.20 25.51
N LEU A 135 14.53 8.81 25.98
CA LEU A 135 15.13 8.48 27.27
C LEU A 135 14.20 8.82 28.44
N ASN A 136 13.49 9.94 28.40
CA ASN A 136 12.54 10.31 29.44
C ASN A 136 11.33 9.34 29.46
N VAL A 137 10.79 8.96 28.30
CA VAL A 137 9.76 7.91 28.21
C VAL A 137 10.29 6.58 28.77
N TYR A 138 11.51 6.18 28.38
CA TYR A 138 12.11 4.94 28.83
C TYR A 138 12.35 4.92 30.35
N ASN A 139 12.66 6.06 30.97
CA ASN A 139 12.95 6.16 32.39
C ASN A 139 11.70 6.46 33.26
N ALA A 140 10.57 6.85 32.65
CA ALA A 140 9.31 7.02 33.36
C ALA A 140 8.84 5.70 34.01
N GLU A 141 8.18 5.80 35.17
CA GLU A 141 7.75 4.66 35.98
C GLU A 141 6.78 3.74 35.22
N ASP A 142 5.85 4.34 34.47
CA ASP A 142 4.84 3.65 33.66
C ASP A 142 5.15 3.67 32.15
N LYS A 143 6.35 4.16 31.76
CA LYS A 143 6.74 4.42 30.36
C LYS A 143 5.83 5.43 29.64
N THR A 144 5.22 6.35 30.39
CA THR A 144 4.38 7.42 29.84
C THR A 144 4.97 8.79 30.14
N LEU A 145 4.89 9.70 29.18
CA LEU A 145 5.05 11.14 29.40
C LEU A 145 3.75 11.84 29.05
N TYR A 146 3.42 12.87 29.81
CA TYR A 146 2.23 13.68 29.55
C TYR A 146 2.58 14.95 28.77
N GLY A 147 1.58 15.51 28.10
CA GLY A 147 1.73 16.67 27.19
C GLY A 147 2.67 17.77 27.71
N PRO A 148 2.52 18.28 28.95
CA PRO A 148 3.39 19.34 29.47
C PRO A 148 4.89 18.99 29.49
N GLU A 149 5.24 17.76 29.85
CA GLU A 149 6.64 17.30 29.90
C GLU A 149 7.22 17.13 28.49
N ILE A 150 6.40 16.63 27.56
CA ILE A 150 6.76 16.51 26.14
C ILE A 150 7.09 17.91 25.59
N TYR A 151 6.22 18.90 25.80
CA TYR A 151 6.46 20.26 25.30
C TYR A 151 7.65 20.94 25.97
N ARG A 152 7.91 20.70 27.26
CA ARG A 152 9.10 21.22 27.94
C ARG A 152 10.39 20.72 27.28
N ILE A 153 10.47 19.43 26.96
CA ILE A 153 11.64 18.83 26.29
C ILE A 153 11.78 19.33 24.87
N LEU A 154 10.66 19.38 24.11
CA LEU A 154 10.69 19.71 22.69
C LEU A 154 10.83 21.22 22.41
N LYS A 155 10.35 22.10 23.29
CA LYS A 155 10.33 23.55 23.05
C LYS A 155 11.47 24.34 23.67
N LYS A 156 12.32 23.74 24.54
CA LYS A 156 13.40 24.40 25.33
C LYS A 156 13.36 25.92 25.17
N GLU A 157 12.57 26.59 26.01
CA GLU A 157 12.43 28.04 25.96
C GLU A 157 13.83 28.67 25.97
N GLU A 158 14.15 29.42 24.90
CA GLU A 158 15.32 30.31 24.83
C GLU A 158 15.08 31.56 25.69
#